data_AF-A0A4R4PQN5-F1
#
_entry.id   AF-A0A4R4PQN5-F1
#
_cell.length_a   1.000
_cell.length_b   1.000
_cell.length_c   1.000
_cell.angle_alpha   90.00
_cell.angle_beta   90.00
_cell.angle_gamma   90.00
#
_symmetry.space_group_name_H-M   'P 1'
#
loop_
_entity.id
_entity.type
_entity.pdbx_description
1 polymer ?
#
loop_
_entity_poly.entity_id
_entity_poly.type
_entity_poly.pdbx_seq_one_letter_code
_entity_poly.pdbx_strand_id
1 'polypeptide(L)'
;MSTTRLLIPTRAAQQPDWAPHLGELDTVLGELTERPPLVTAGTATALRDELAFVARGTAFVIQAGECAELFADSAPDRVRAKAAMLHGLADVFESLTKLPVVRIGRFAGQFAKPRSNPWETLPDGTVLPVYRGDAVNSVEATEAARRPDPRRLLRAYDSAAGALAELAGPADPQDGGDVRAALAPTYVSHEALLLEYEHALTRPDEAGGRYASSAHFLWIGERTRQLDHAHVELAASISNPIGVKLGPDATPEDVAALLDRLNPEDRPGRLTFVVRMGAAKLPKRLPALLSALGPRAARATWITDPMHGNTRQTAAGQKTRVLDDVLAEVAGFFAAMSAHGLPPGGLHLETAPDDVTECVRYEGQLHSPLPLPRYETACDPRLNPEQAEQVVRLAAELTTRPATPSHTSHE
;
A
#
# COMPACT_ATOMS: atom_id res chain seq x y z
N MET A 1 36.86 7.76 12.12
CA MET A 1 36.46 7.77 10.70
C MET A 1 35.24 6.88 10.60
N SER A 2 34.06 7.46 10.44
CA SER A 2 32.77 6.74 10.47
C SER A 2 32.71 5.71 9.35
N THR A 3 32.56 4.44 9.72
CA THR A 3 32.34 3.30 8.84
C THR A 3 30.95 3.30 8.18
N THR A 4 30.14 4.34 8.38
CA THR A 4 28.78 4.48 7.86
C THR A 4 28.73 5.24 6.53
N ARG A 5 29.61 4.92 5.58
CA ARG A 5 29.47 5.43 4.20
C ARG A 5 29.23 4.27 3.23
N LEU A 6 27.97 4.23 2.76
CA LEU A 6 27.28 3.28 1.86
C LEU A 6 26.39 2.24 2.57
N LEU A 7 25.35 2.69 3.27
CA LEU A 7 24.20 1.83 3.60
C LEU A 7 23.21 1.66 2.44
N ILE A 8 23.50 2.23 1.26
CA ILE A 8 22.79 1.93 0.02
C ILE A 8 23.85 1.55 -1.03
N PRO A 9 24.16 0.25 -1.20
CA PRO A 9 25.13 -0.21 -2.20
C PRO A 9 24.66 -0.06 -3.66
N THR A 10 23.46 0.46 -3.89
CA THR A 10 22.76 0.45 -5.18
C THR A 10 22.04 1.76 -5.47
N ARG A 11 21.68 1.98 -6.74
CA ARG A 11 20.87 3.13 -7.14
C ARG A 11 19.53 3.08 -6.39
N ALA A 12 19.23 4.10 -5.58
CA ALA A 12 17.96 4.22 -4.87
C ALA A 12 17.20 5.45 -5.36
N ALA A 13 16.05 5.22 -5.99
CA ALA A 13 15.18 6.31 -6.44
C ALA A 13 14.41 6.91 -5.25
N GLN A 14 13.98 8.16 -5.40
CA GLN A 14 13.03 8.83 -4.49
C GLN A 14 13.51 9.05 -3.04
N GLN A 15 14.81 8.89 -2.74
CA GLN A 15 15.35 9.20 -1.41
C GLN A 15 15.38 10.72 -1.15
N PRO A 16 15.22 11.17 0.11
CA PRO A 16 15.46 12.56 0.48
C PRO A 16 16.93 12.96 0.29
N ASP A 17 17.19 14.24 0.04
CA ASP A 17 18.56 14.76 0.05
C ASP A 17 19.03 14.96 1.48
N TRP A 18 19.68 13.93 2.03
CA TRP A 18 20.26 13.95 3.37
C TRP A 18 21.65 14.61 3.44
N ALA A 19 22.24 15.02 2.31
CA ALA A 19 23.64 15.49 2.28
C ALA A 19 23.96 16.60 3.31
N PRO A 20 23.07 17.56 3.59
CA PRO A 20 23.33 18.59 4.61
C PRO A 20 23.25 18.10 6.06
N HIS A 21 22.70 16.90 6.30
CA HIS A 21 22.29 16.41 7.62
C HIS A 21 22.87 15.02 7.98
N LEU A 22 23.93 14.57 7.29
CA LEU A 22 24.45 13.19 7.44
C LEU A 22 24.84 12.80 8.88
N GLY A 23 25.47 13.69 9.65
CA GLY A 23 25.83 13.37 11.04
C GLY A 23 24.64 13.20 11.97
N GLU A 24 23.57 13.95 11.71
CA GLU A 24 22.31 13.84 12.43
C GLU A 24 21.54 12.58 12.02
N LEU A 25 21.55 12.26 10.72
CA LEU A 25 21.01 11.01 10.20
C LEU A 25 21.71 9.80 10.85
N ASP A 26 23.05 9.76 10.88
CA ASP A 26 23.79 8.67 11.55
C ASP A 26 23.37 8.47 13.01
N THR A 27 23.15 9.58 13.73
CA THR A 27 22.68 9.55 15.13
C THR A 27 21.27 8.95 15.22
N VAL A 28 20.36 9.42 14.38
CA VAL A 28 18.96 8.93 14.31
C VAL A 28 18.90 7.44 13.96
N LEU A 29 19.69 7.00 12.97
CA LEU A 29 19.69 5.60 12.54
C LEU A 29 20.28 4.67 13.61
N GLY A 30 21.29 5.15 14.35
CA GLY A 30 21.83 4.45 15.52
C GLY A 30 20.75 4.24 16.58
N GLU A 31 19.96 5.27 16.88
CA GLU A 31 18.85 5.16 17.83
C GLU A 31 17.75 4.20 17.34
N LEU A 32 17.31 4.31 16.08
CA LEU A 32 16.29 3.42 15.49
C LEU A 32 16.69 1.94 15.52
N THR A 33 17.99 1.65 15.39
CA THR A 33 18.52 0.28 15.43
C THR A 33 18.36 -0.36 16.80
N GLU A 34 18.50 0.42 17.87
CA GLU A 34 18.37 -0.02 19.27
C GLU A 34 16.91 -0.03 19.76
N ARG A 35 15.98 0.59 19.02
CA ARG A 35 14.56 0.59 19.39
C ARG A 35 13.91 -0.80 19.20
N PRO A 36 12.91 -1.15 20.03
CA PRO A 36 12.14 -2.37 19.87
C PRO A 36 11.60 -2.55 18.43
N PRO A 37 11.42 -3.79 17.96
CA PRO A 37 10.72 -4.03 16.71
C PRO A 37 9.26 -3.57 16.81
N LEU A 38 8.72 -2.93 15.76
CA LEU A 38 7.31 -2.51 15.74
C LEU A 38 6.38 -3.73 15.55
N VAL A 39 6.76 -4.69 14.70
CA VAL A 39 6.09 -5.99 14.56
C VAL A 39 7.08 -7.14 14.76
N THR A 40 6.60 -8.36 14.99
CA THR A 40 7.48 -9.53 15.14
C THR A 40 7.59 -10.33 13.85
N ALA A 41 8.65 -11.13 13.72
CA ALA A 41 8.80 -12.06 12.58
C ALA A 41 7.64 -13.07 12.51
N GLY A 42 7.14 -13.48 13.68
CA GLY A 42 6.02 -14.41 13.82
C GLY A 42 4.71 -13.85 13.23
N THR A 43 4.36 -12.60 13.54
CA THR A 43 3.13 -11.99 13.01
C THR A 43 3.25 -11.67 11.51
N ALA A 44 4.44 -11.30 11.02
CA ALA A 44 4.67 -11.17 9.58
C ALA A 44 4.56 -12.51 8.83
N THR A 45 5.02 -13.60 9.47
CA THR A 45 4.86 -14.98 8.96
C THR A 45 3.39 -15.40 8.95
N ALA A 46 2.63 -15.11 10.00
CA ALA A 46 1.19 -15.37 10.04
C ALA A 46 0.46 -14.69 8.87
N LEU A 47 0.78 -13.42 8.57
CA LEU A 47 0.23 -12.73 7.41
C LEU A 47 0.59 -13.42 6.08
N ARG A 48 1.85 -13.84 5.89
CA ARG A 48 2.25 -14.57 4.67
C ARG A 48 1.43 -15.85 4.51
N ASP A 49 1.20 -16.57 5.61
CA ASP A 49 0.46 -17.83 5.59
C ASP A 49 -1.04 -17.58 5.30
N GLU A 50 -1.61 -16.47 5.80
CA GLU A 50 -2.95 -16.00 5.40
C GLU A 50 -3.02 -15.63 3.91
N LEU A 51 -2.03 -14.90 3.40
CA LEU A 51 -1.92 -14.56 1.98
C LEU A 51 -1.75 -15.80 1.07
N ALA A 52 -1.28 -16.92 1.62
CA ALA A 52 -1.26 -18.18 0.88
C ALA A 52 -2.67 -18.72 0.61
N PHE A 53 -3.65 -18.50 1.49
CA PHE A 53 -5.06 -18.83 1.22
C PHE A 53 -5.64 -17.92 0.14
N VAL A 54 -5.22 -16.66 0.10
CA VAL A 54 -5.61 -15.70 -0.93
C VAL A 54 -5.08 -16.14 -2.30
N ALA A 55 -3.80 -16.54 -2.37
CA ALA A 55 -3.19 -17.07 -3.59
C ALA A 55 -3.92 -18.30 -4.16
N ARG A 56 -4.60 -19.07 -3.29
CA ARG A 56 -5.42 -20.24 -3.66
C ARG A 56 -6.89 -19.90 -3.95
N GLY A 57 -7.31 -18.66 -3.76
CA GLY A 57 -8.70 -18.24 -3.93
C GLY A 57 -9.65 -18.68 -2.81
N THR A 58 -9.13 -19.02 -1.63
CA THR A 58 -9.93 -19.42 -0.46
C THR A 58 -10.05 -18.32 0.60
N ALA A 59 -9.48 -17.14 0.33
CA ALA A 59 -9.57 -15.92 1.14
C ALA A 59 -9.44 -14.70 0.21
N PHE A 60 -9.76 -13.51 0.73
CA PHE A 60 -9.66 -12.25 0.00
C PHE A 60 -8.87 -11.21 0.80
N VAL A 61 -8.15 -10.30 0.16
CA VAL A 61 -7.46 -9.19 0.83
C VAL A 61 -8.27 -7.92 0.69
N ILE A 62 -8.46 -7.21 1.80
CA ILE A 62 -8.76 -5.78 1.77
C ILE A 62 -7.59 -5.06 2.42
N GLN A 63 -6.82 -4.36 1.59
CA GLN A 63 -5.79 -3.45 2.02
C GLN A 63 -6.31 -2.01 1.87
N ALA A 64 -6.53 -1.29 2.96
CA ALA A 64 -7.13 0.05 2.92
C ALA A 64 -6.58 0.98 3.99
N GLY A 65 -6.69 2.28 3.76
CA GLY A 65 -6.26 3.32 4.68
C GLY A 65 -5.71 4.54 3.95
N GLU A 66 -4.84 5.29 4.62
CA GLU A 66 -4.42 6.59 4.15
C GLU A 66 -3.60 6.52 2.86
N CYS A 67 -3.66 7.63 2.14
CA CYS A 67 -2.77 7.86 1.00
C CYS A 67 -1.34 8.04 1.52
N ALA A 68 -1.14 9.11 2.29
CA ALA A 68 0.04 9.43 3.08
C ALA A 68 -0.45 9.80 4.48
N GLU A 69 0.04 9.14 5.52
CA GLU A 69 -0.28 9.53 6.88
C GLU A 69 0.44 10.83 7.24
N LEU A 70 -0.29 11.73 7.88
CA LEU A 70 0.29 12.75 8.75
C LEU A 70 0.58 12.12 10.11
N PHE A 71 1.52 12.67 10.86
CA PHE A 71 1.73 12.24 12.26
C PHE A 71 0.47 12.40 13.11
N ALA A 72 -0.36 13.40 12.79
CA ALA A 72 -1.66 13.60 13.45
C ALA A 72 -2.66 12.45 13.19
N ASP A 73 -2.54 11.73 12.07
CA ASP A 73 -3.40 10.58 11.78
C ASP A 73 -3.07 9.35 12.62
N SER A 74 -1.99 9.41 13.41
CA SER A 74 -1.63 8.38 14.39
C SER A 74 -2.26 8.61 15.77
N ALA A 75 -3.09 9.66 15.92
CA ALA A 75 -3.85 9.86 17.15
C ALA A 75 -4.78 8.66 17.42
N PRO A 76 -4.96 8.24 18.69
CA PRO A 76 -5.72 7.03 19.04
C PRO A 76 -7.12 6.93 18.41
N ASP A 77 -7.89 8.01 18.44
CA ASP A 77 -9.22 8.09 17.85
C ASP A 77 -9.19 7.92 16.32
N ARG A 78 -8.18 8.49 15.65
CA ARG A 78 -7.96 8.34 14.21
C ARG A 78 -7.58 6.91 13.85
N VAL A 79 -6.72 6.27 14.64
CA VAL A 79 -6.32 4.86 14.45
C VAL A 79 -7.53 3.94 14.61
N ARG A 80 -8.35 4.11 15.66
CA ARG A 80 -9.59 3.35 15.84
C ARG A 80 -10.57 3.55 14.69
N ALA A 81 -10.73 4.79 14.21
CA ALA A 81 -11.62 5.08 13.08
C ALA A 81 -11.15 4.38 11.78
N LYS A 82 -9.84 4.42 11.48
CA LYS A 82 -9.25 3.70 10.33
C LYS A 82 -9.44 2.19 10.45
N ALA A 83 -9.21 1.62 11.63
CA ALA A 83 -9.44 0.20 11.88
C ALA A 83 -10.93 -0.15 11.70
N ALA A 84 -11.84 0.57 12.35
CA ALA A 84 -13.27 0.33 12.24
C ALA A 84 -13.78 0.39 10.79
N MET A 85 -13.27 1.35 10.00
CA MET A 85 -13.56 1.40 8.56
C MET A 85 -13.08 0.14 7.83
N LEU A 86 -11.83 -0.28 8.04
CA LEU A 86 -11.28 -1.49 7.41
C LEU A 86 -12.08 -2.75 7.79
N HIS A 87 -12.45 -2.89 9.07
CA HIS A 87 -13.28 -3.99 9.55
C HIS A 87 -14.68 -3.95 8.94
N GLY A 88 -15.34 -2.79 8.89
CA GLY A 88 -16.65 -2.66 8.25
C GLY A 88 -16.64 -3.04 6.77
N LEU A 89 -15.60 -2.67 6.02
CA LEU A 89 -15.41 -3.10 4.64
C LEU A 89 -15.24 -4.63 4.53
N ALA A 90 -14.43 -5.23 5.42
CA ALA A 90 -14.26 -6.68 5.47
C ALA A 90 -15.58 -7.40 5.77
N ASP A 91 -16.33 -6.94 6.76
CA ASP A 91 -17.60 -7.53 7.18
C ASP A 91 -18.64 -7.47 6.05
N VAL A 92 -18.70 -6.36 5.29
CA VAL A 92 -19.54 -6.26 4.09
C VAL A 92 -19.17 -7.35 3.09
N PHE A 93 -17.88 -7.52 2.77
CA PHE A 93 -17.43 -8.55 1.83
C PHE A 93 -17.71 -9.97 2.32
N GLU A 94 -17.35 -10.28 3.57
CA GLU A 94 -17.55 -11.60 4.20
C GLU A 94 -19.04 -11.96 4.27
N SER A 95 -19.91 -10.97 4.56
CA SER A 95 -21.35 -11.19 4.62
C SER A 95 -21.95 -11.63 3.27
N LEU A 96 -21.42 -11.10 2.16
CA LEU A 96 -21.89 -11.34 0.80
C LEU A 96 -21.28 -12.59 0.17
N THR A 97 -20.01 -12.89 0.45
CA THR A 97 -19.25 -13.95 -0.23
C THR A 97 -19.05 -15.22 0.60
N LYS A 98 -19.12 -15.12 1.93
CA LYS A 98 -18.71 -16.14 2.90
C LYS A 98 -17.22 -16.52 2.85
N LEU A 99 -16.40 -15.78 2.09
CA LEU A 99 -14.95 -15.95 2.08
C LEU A 99 -14.33 -15.09 3.19
N PRO A 100 -13.35 -15.60 3.95
CA PRO A 100 -12.64 -14.82 4.96
C PRO A 100 -11.80 -13.71 4.32
N VAL A 101 -11.70 -12.57 5.01
CA VAL A 101 -10.91 -11.40 4.57
C VAL A 101 -9.67 -11.21 5.43
N VAL A 102 -8.52 -11.18 4.77
CA VAL A 102 -7.24 -10.71 5.32
C VAL A 102 -7.25 -9.18 5.35
N ARG A 103 -7.20 -8.60 6.55
CA ARG A 103 -7.38 -7.17 6.80
C ARG A 103 -6.01 -6.49 6.95
N ILE A 104 -5.63 -5.65 5.98
CA ILE A 104 -4.32 -4.99 5.95
C ILE A 104 -4.49 -3.46 5.95
N GLY A 105 -4.15 -2.81 7.06
CA GLY A 105 -4.15 -1.36 7.20
C GLY A 105 -3.01 -0.69 6.43
N ARG A 106 -3.31 0.39 5.72
CA ARG A 106 -2.33 1.39 5.27
C ARG A 106 -2.18 2.47 6.32
N PHE A 107 -1.77 2.06 7.51
CA PHE A 107 -1.52 2.96 8.63
C PHE A 107 -0.45 2.40 9.56
N ALA A 108 0.04 3.23 10.48
CA ALA A 108 1.18 2.93 11.36
C ALA A 108 2.53 2.79 10.62
N GLY A 109 2.74 3.60 9.58
CA GLY A 109 4.02 3.60 8.87
C GLY A 109 4.02 4.31 7.51
N GLN A 110 2.86 4.71 6.99
CA GLN A 110 2.69 5.24 5.64
C GLN A 110 3.03 6.75 5.56
N PHE A 111 4.12 7.17 6.20
CA PHE A 111 4.56 8.56 6.36
C PHE A 111 5.46 9.08 5.23
N ALA A 112 5.65 8.32 4.15
CA ALA A 112 6.52 8.68 3.03
C ALA A 112 5.78 8.56 1.70
N LYS A 113 6.11 9.44 0.75
CA LYS A 113 5.48 9.49 -0.58
C LYS A 113 6.49 9.72 -1.70
N PRO A 114 6.48 8.89 -2.76
CA PRO A 114 7.26 9.17 -3.95
C PRO A 114 6.61 10.32 -4.75
N ARG A 115 7.43 11.13 -5.42
CA ARG A 115 6.94 12.31 -6.15
C ARG A 115 7.43 12.30 -7.60
N SER A 116 6.53 12.64 -8.52
CA SER A 116 6.86 12.76 -9.95
C SER A 116 7.78 13.95 -10.25
N ASN A 117 7.65 15.05 -9.48
CA ASN A 117 8.50 16.22 -9.57
C ASN A 117 9.09 16.50 -8.17
N PRO A 118 10.41 16.70 -8.04
CA PRO A 118 11.04 17.07 -6.77
C PRO A 118 10.68 18.49 -6.27
N TRP A 119 10.09 19.32 -7.13
CA TRP A 119 9.70 20.69 -6.84
C TRP A 119 8.20 20.91 -7.08
N GLU A 120 7.63 21.89 -6.39
CA GLU A 120 6.30 22.42 -6.69
C GLU A 120 6.32 23.95 -6.76
N THR A 121 5.41 24.50 -7.55
CA THR A 121 5.21 25.94 -7.70
C THR A 121 3.89 26.32 -7.04
N LEU A 122 3.95 27.23 -6.08
CA LEU A 122 2.78 27.77 -5.38
C LEU A 122 2.01 28.76 -6.27
N PRO A 123 0.75 29.10 -5.94
CA PRO A 123 -0.06 30.05 -6.72
C PRO A 123 0.58 31.43 -6.91
N ASP A 124 1.46 31.86 -6.00
CA ASP A 124 2.19 33.13 -6.08
C ASP A 124 3.49 33.05 -6.92
N GLY A 125 3.79 31.88 -7.50
CA GLY A 125 5.00 31.63 -8.31
C GLY A 125 6.21 31.14 -7.51
N THR A 126 6.12 31.05 -6.18
CA THR A 126 7.22 30.54 -5.34
C THR A 126 7.48 29.06 -5.64
N VAL A 127 8.75 28.68 -5.83
CA VAL A 127 9.16 27.29 -6.06
C VAL A 127 9.75 26.70 -4.79
N LEU A 128 9.20 25.58 -4.32
CA LEU A 128 9.64 24.90 -3.09
C LEU A 128 9.95 23.42 -3.35
N PRO A 129 10.83 22.79 -2.53
CA PRO A 129 10.90 21.35 -2.48
C PRO A 129 9.53 20.78 -2.16
N VAL A 130 9.23 19.70 -2.85
CA VAL A 130 7.93 19.05 -2.76
C VAL A 130 7.75 18.34 -1.41
N TYR A 131 6.52 18.29 -0.89
CA TYR A 131 6.19 17.49 0.29
C TYR A 131 6.38 16.00 -0.04
N ARG A 132 7.16 15.29 0.78
CA ARG A 132 7.53 13.87 0.60
C ARG A 132 6.97 12.96 1.67
N GLY A 133 6.04 13.44 2.48
CA GLY A 133 5.51 12.74 3.64
C GLY A 133 6.16 13.21 4.94
N ASP A 134 5.42 13.08 6.04
CA ASP A 134 5.77 13.61 7.36
C ASP A 134 7.08 13.03 7.92
N ALA A 135 7.49 11.83 7.50
CA ALA A 135 8.79 11.24 7.83
C ALA A 135 9.98 11.95 7.18
N VAL A 136 9.74 12.84 6.20
CA VAL A 136 10.78 13.58 5.47
C VAL A 136 10.71 15.06 5.79
N ASN A 137 9.57 15.69 5.49
CA ASN A 137 9.35 17.13 5.61
C ASN A 137 7.86 17.41 5.90
N SER A 138 7.46 18.69 5.96
CA SER A 138 6.12 19.09 6.40
C SER A 138 5.20 19.52 5.25
N VAL A 139 3.89 19.45 5.47
CA VAL A 139 2.88 19.90 4.49
C VAL A 139 2.92 21.42 4.27
N GLU A 140 3.29 22.19 5.29
CA GLU A 140 3.36 23.64 5.25
C GLU A 140 4.24 24.12 4.09
N ALA A 141 3.72 25.04 3.29
CA ALA A 141 4.37 25.54 2.08
C ALA A 141 5.38 26.66 2.40
N THR A 142 6.41 26.33 3.18
CA THR A 142 7.54 27.24 3.48
C THR A 142 8.87 26.54 3.23
N GLU A 143 9.92 27.30 2.88
CA GLU A 143 11.24 26.74 2.63
C GLU A 143 11.78 25.93 3.82
N ALA A 144 11.62 26.47 5.04
CA ALA A 144 12.03 25.79 6.27
C ALA A 144 11.28 24.47 6.49
N ALA A 145 9.96 24.48 6.31
CA ALA A 145 9.12 23.29 6.49
C ALA A 145 9.37 22.20 5.43
N ARG A 146 9.84 22.58 4.23
CA ARG A 146 10.12 21.65 3.13
C ARG A 146 11.54 21.06 3.13
N ARG A 147 12.41 21.54 4.02
CA ARG A 147 13.73 20.93 4.25
C ARG A 147 13.56 19.52 4.86
N PRO A 148 14.24 18.49 4.31
CA PRO A 148 14.30 17.18 4.96
C PRO A 148 14.92 17.26 6.36
N ASP A 149 14.30 16.61 7.35
CA ASP A 149 14.78 16.54 8.73
C ASP A 149 14.88 15.08 9.20
N PRO A 150 16.08 14.52 9.41
CA PRO A 150 16.25 13.14 9.84
C PRO A 150 15.53 12.79 11.14
N ARG A 151 15.32 13.75 12.07
CA ARG A 151 14.60 13.48 13.33
C ARG A 151 13.15 13.04 13.11
N ARG A 152 12.57 13.37 11.95
CA ARG A 152 11.24 12.91 11.57
C ARG A 152 11.16 11.38 11.40
N LEU A 153 12.28 10.69 11.19
CA LEU A 153 12.31 9.23 11.19
C LEU A 153 12.05 8.64 12.58
N LEU A 154 12.59 9.26 13.65
CA LEU A 154 12.27 8.87 15.04
C LEU A 154 10.79 9.14 15.34
N ARG A 155 10.29 10.30 14.91
CA ARG A 155 8.88 10.64 15.09
C ARG A 155 7.96 9.69 14.33
N ALA A 156 8.34 9.25 13.12
CA ALA A 156 7.62 8.24 12.36
C ALA A 156 7.56 6.89 13.10
N TYR A 157 8.67 6.47 13.71
CA TYR A 157 8.68 5.30 14.59
C TYR A 157 7.73 5.49 15.78
N ASP A 158 7.80 6.62 16.49
CA ASP A 158 6.99 6.86 17.69
C ASP A 158 5.49 6.87 17.36
N SER A 159 5.13 7.52 16.25
CA SER A 159 3.76 7.52 15.72
C SER A 159 3.29 6.12 15.34
N ALA A 160 4.13 5.31 14.66
CA ALA A 160 3.82 3.93 14.32
C ALA A 160 3.64 3.05 15.56
N ALA A 161 4.55 3.17 16.55
CA ALA A 161 4.49 2.43 17.80
C ALA A 161 3.20 2.74 18.58
N GLY A 162 2.83 4.02 18.69
CA GLY A 162 1.59 4.44 19.32
C GLY A 162 0.35 3.90 18.61
N ALA A 163 0.33 3.94 17.27
CA ALA A 163 -0.77 3.38 16.49
C ALA A 163 -0.89 1.85 16.64
N LEU A 164 0.23 1.12 16.66
CA LEU A 164 0.22 -0.33 16.89
C LEU A 164 -0.24 -0.70 18.30
N ALA A 165 0.19 0.06 19.32
CA ALA A 165 -0.30 -0.12 20.68
C ALA A 165 -1.82 0.09 20.79
N GLU A 166 -2.35 1.08 20.07
CA GLU A 166 -3.79 1.32 20.01
C GLU A 166 -4.54 0.16 19.32
N LEU A 167 -4.00 -0.38 18.22
CA LEU A 167 -4.59 -1.52 17.51
C LEU A 167 -4.58 -2.82 18.32
N ALA A 168 -3.56 -3.01 19.16
CA ALA A 168 -3.46 -4.16 20.05
C ALA A 168 -4.52 -4.13 21.17
N GLY A 169 -5.07 -2.95 21.49
CA GLY A 169 -6.01 -2.75 22.59
C GLY A 169 -5.36 -2.88 23.98
N PRO A 170 -6.13 -2.63 25.06
CA PRO A 170 -5.66 -2.94 26.41
C PRO A 170 -5.49 -4.45 26.56
N ALA A 171 -4.37 -4.89 27.15
CA ALA A 171 -4.22 -6.27 27.59
C ALA A 171 -5.23 -6.53 28.73
N ASP A 172 -6.40 -7.08 28.44
CA ASP A 172 -7.38 -7.42 29.48
C ASP A 172 -6.98 -8.74 30.17
N PRO A 173 -6.63 -8.74 31.46
CA PRO A 173 -6.28 -9.96 32.19
C PRO A 173 -7.48 -10.89 32.45
N GLN A 174 -8.72 -10.44 32.18
CA GLN A 174 -9.96 -11.17 32.45
C GLN A 174 -10.71 -11.64 31.21
N ASP A 175 -10.09 -11.58 30.02
CA ASP A 175 -10.73 -11.98 28.77
C ASP A 175 -10.86 -13.53 28.67
N GLY A 176 -11.84 -14.04 29.41
CA GLY A 176 -12.22 -15.43 29.48
C GLY A 176 -12.96 -15.88 28.22
N GLY A 177 -12.23 -16.05 27.12
CA GLY A 177 -12.57 -17.01 26.09
C GLY A 177 -13.86 -16.79 25.28
N ASP A 178 -14.26 -15.55 25.01
CA ASP A 178 -15.24 -15.29 23.95
C ASP A 178 -14.53 -15.10 22.59
N VAL A 179 -14.28 -16.23 21.91
CA VAL A 179 -13.46 -16.37 20.68
C VAL A 179 -14.08 -15.69 19.44
N ARG A 180 -15.06 -14.80 19.63
CA ARG A 180 -15.67 -13.98 18.56
C ARG A 180 -15.45 -12.48 18.73
N ALA A 181 -14.91 -12.01 19.87
CA ALA A 181 -14.77 -10.59 20.19
C ALA A 181 -13.37 -10.00 19.92
N ALA A 182 -12.34 -10.83 19.76
CA ALA A 182 -11.07 -10.39 19.19
C ALA A 182 -11.24 -10.29 17.68
N LEU A 183 -11.34 -9.06 17.16
CA LEU A 183 -11.27 -8.79 15.72
C LEU A 183 -10.16 -9.64 15.10
N ALA A 184 -10.39 -10.26 13.94
CA ALA A 184 -9.31 -10.88 13.16
C ALA A 184 -8.14 -9.88 13.08
N PRO A 185 -6.88 -10.33 13.24
CA PRO A 185 -5.75 -9.43 13.45
C PRO A 185 -5.69 -8.38 12.35
N THR A 186 -5.57 -7.10 12.76
CA THR A 186 -5.34 -6.02 11.80
C THR A 186 -3.85 -5.96 11.53
N TYR A 187 -3.45 -6.40 10.34
CA TYR A 187 -2.08 -6.21 9.88
C TYR A 187 -1.85 -4.77 9.44
N VAL A 188 -0.60 -4.32 9.43
CA VAL A 188 -0.21 -2.98 9.00
C VAL A 188 0.76 -3.04 7.85
N SER A 189 0.75 -2.01 7.02
CA SER A 189 1.54 -1.95 5.80
C SER A 189 1.87 -0.53 5.38
N HIS A 190 3.02 -0.38 4.72
CA HIS A 190 3.43 0.85 4.05
C HIS A 190 4.36 0.58 2.87
N GLU A 191 4.56 1.60 2.04
CA GLU A 191 5.57 1.58 0.98
C GLU A 191 6.96 1.62 1.63
N ALA A 192 7.78 0.61 1.39
CA ALA A 192 9.16 0.57 1.85
C ALA A 192 10.02 1.57 1.07
N LEU A 193 9.82 2.86 1.31
CA LEU A 193 10.37 3.93 0.48
C LEU A 193 11.68 4.51 1.03
N LEU A 194 11.69 4.87 2.32
CA LEU A 194 12.83 5.49 2.99
C LEU A 194 13.77 4.39 3.47
N LEU A 195 14.78 4.08 2.65
CA LEU A 195 15.60 2.88 2.87
C LEU A 195 16.40 2.95 4.17
N GLU A 196 16.82 4.14 4.60
CA GLU A 196 17.52 4.29 5.87
C GLU A 196 16.63 3.89 7.05
N TYR A 197 15.35 4.24 7.02
CA TYR A 197 14.36 3.84 8.03
C TYR A 197 14.13 2.34 8.02
N GLU A 198 13.91 1.75 6.83
CA GLU A 198 13.67 0.31 6.70
C GLU A 198 14.88 -0.54 7.11
N HIS A 199 16.09 -0.13 6.73
CA HIS A 199 17.32 -0.82 7.11
C HIS A 199 17.57 -0.73 8.62
N ALA A 200 17.38 0.45 9.23
CA ALA A 200 17.49 0.63 10.68
C ALA A 200 16.45 -0.20 11.46
N LEU A 201 15.29 -0.49 10.85
CA LEU A 201 14.23 -1.33 11.44
C LEU A 201 14.27 -2.79 10.96
N THR A 202 15.30 -3.22 10.26
CA THR A 202 15.47 -4.63 9.91
C THR A 202 16.09 -5.40 11.08
N ARG A 203 15.54 -6.58 11.39
CA ARG A 203 15.91 -7.42 12.54
C ARG A 203 16.22 -8.84 12.07
N PRO A 204 17.02 -9.63 12.80
CA PRO A 204 17.14 -11.06 12.53
C PRO A 204 15.80 -11.76 12.77
N ASP A 205 15.49 -12.80 11.98
CA ASP A 205 14.39 -13.71 12.27
C ASP A 205 14.89 -15.01 12.92
N GLU A 206 13.96 -15.81 13.46
CA GLU A 206 14.28 -17.07 14.16
C GLU A 206 14.84 -18.15 13.22
N ALA A 207 14.66 -18.02 11.91
CA ALA A 207 15.11 -18.97 10.89
C ALA A 207 16.50 -18.62 10.32
N GLY A 208 17.21 -17.66 10.94
CA GLY A 208 18.53 -17.20 10.49
C GLY A 208 18.50 -16.22 9.31
N GLY A 209 17.30 -15.77 8.91
CA GLY A 209 17.07 -14.70 7.96
C GLY A 209 16.94 -13.34 8.63
N ARG A 210 16.29 -12.41 7.93
CA ARG A 210 16.01 -11.07 8.41
C ARG A 210 14.56 -10.71 8.07
N TYR A 211 13.95 -9.86 8.88
CA TYR A 211 12.64 -9.29 8.58
C TYR A 211 12.66 -7.79 8.85
N ALA A 212 11.89 -7.02 8.08
CA ALA A 212 11.66 -5.61 8.37
C ALA A 212 10.59 -5.51 9.45
N SER A 213 10.99 -5.00 10.61
CA SER A 213 10.10 -4.87 11.76
C SER A 213 9.17 -3.67 11.68
N SER A 214 9.31 -2.82 10.66
CA SER A 214 8.54 -1.59 10.47
C SER A 214 7.06 -1.84 10.16
N ALA A 215 6.71 -2.96 9.52
CA ALA A 215 5.33 -3.37 9.25
C ALA A 215 5.23 -4.87 8.94
N HIS A 216 4.01 -5.41 8.95
CA HIS A 216 3.75 -6.81 8.59
C HIS A 216 3.94 -7.04 7.09
N PHE A 217 3.42 -6.14 6.26
CA PHE A 217 3.50 -6.17 4.80
C PHE A 217 4.13 -4.90 4.26
N LEU A 218 5.13 -5.05 3.40
CA LEU A 218 5.79 -3.91 2.75
C LEU A 218 5.60 -3.98 1.25
N TRP A 219 5.43 -2.85 0.57
CA TRP A 219 5.42 -2.86 -0.90
C TRP A 219 6.45 -1.94 -1.52
N ILE A 220 6.83 -2.29 -2.75
CA ILE A 220 7.64 -1.49 -3.65
C ILE A 220 6.72 -0.72 -4.60
N GLY A 221 6.89 0.60 -4.65
CA GLY A 221 6.12 1.50 -5.50
C GLY A 221 6.49 1.40 -6.98
N GLU A 222 5.62 1.92 -7.85
CA GLU A 222 5.83 1.91 -9.32
C GLU A 222 7.12 2.64 -9.73
N ARG A 223 7.55 3.64 -8.95
CA ARG A 223 8.73 4.47 -9.26
C ARG A 223 10.04 3.90 -8.70
N THR A 224 9.95 2.84 -7.90
CA THR A 224 11.07 2.26 -7.14
C THR A 224 11.26 0.76 -7.38
N ARG A 225 10.51 0.16 -8.33
CA ARG A 225 10.56 -1.28 -8.65
C ARG A 225 11.63 -1.69 -9.67
N GLN A 226 12.67 -0.89 -9.89
CA GLN A 226 13.75 -1.27 -10.80
C GLN A 226 14.49 -2.48 -10.21
N LEU A 227 14.71 -3.50 -11.04
CA LEU A 227 15.17 -4.82 -10.60
C LEU A 227 16.53 -4.79 -9.88
N ASP A 228 17.43 -3.91 -10.31
CA ASP A 228 18.80 -3.74 -9.83
C ASP A 228 18.94 -2.58 -8.82
N HIS A 229 17.83 -2.09 -8.28
CA HIS A 229 17.81 -1.00 -7.30
C HIS A 229 17.60 -1.48 -5.87
N ALA A 230 18.00 -0.64 -4.92
CA ALA A 230 18.05 -0.95 -3.50
C ALA A 230 16.71 -1.38 -2.89
N HIS A 231 15.58 -0.88 -3.40
CA HIS A 231 14.24 -1.27 -2.95
C HIS A 231 13.93 -2.75 -3.19
N VAL A 232 14.29 -3.27 -4.37
CA VAL A 232 14.14 -4.68 -4.71
C VAL A 232 15.14 -5.53 -3.92
N GLU A 233 16.34 -5.02 -3.69
CA GLU A 233 17.34 -5.70 -2.84
C GLU A 233 16.87 -5.85 -1.39
N LEU A 234 16.36 -4.77 -0.78
CA LEU A 234 15.77 -4.80 0.55
C LEU A 234 14.64 -5.83 0.61
N ALA A 235 13.67 -5.75 -0.31
CA ALA A 235 12.52 -6.66 -0.34
C ALA A 235 12.93 -8.12 -0.51
N ALA A 236 13.97 -8.40 -1.28
CA ALA A 236 14.50 -9.75 -1.43
C ALA A 236 15.29 -10.25 -0.21
N SER A 237 15.81 -9.34 0.63
CA SER A 237 16.61 -9.67 1.82
C SER A 237 15.78 -9.95 3.08
N ILE A 238 14.49 -9.59 3.07
CA ILE A 238 13.59 -9.73 4.23
C ILE A 238 12.62 -10.90 4.05
N SER A 239 12.12 -11.48 5.15
CA SER A 239 11.19 -12.62 5.15
C SER A 239 9.71 -12.22 5.16
N ASN A 240 9.39 -10.94 5.33
CA ASN A 240 8.03 -10.40 5.23
C ASN A 240 7.33 -10.81 3.91
N PRO A 241 6.00 -10.94 3.89
CA PRO A 241 5.25 -10.88 2.64
C PRO A 241 5.39 -9.47 2.04
N ILE A 242 5.55 -9.42 0.72
CA ILE A 242 5.87 -8.17 0.00
C ILE A 242 4.94 -7.93 -1.19
N GLY A 243 4.68 -6.66 -1.45
CA GLY A 243 3.92 -6.18 -2.60
C GLY A 243 4.81 -5.52 -3.65
N VAL A 244 4.42 -5.59 -4.93
CA VAL A 244 4.99 -4.76 -5.99
C VAL A 244 3.89 -4.13 -6.81
N LYS A 245 3.88 -2.80 -6.89
CA LYS A 245 2.94 -2.05 -7.74
C LYS A 245 3.25 -2.28 -9.21
N LEU A 246 2.25 -2.61 -10.02
CA LEU A 246 2.37 -2.78 -11.46
C LEU A 246 1.49 -1.76 -12.19
N GLY A 247 2.14 -0.73 -12.71
CA GLY A 247 1.54 0.25 -13.62
C GLY A 247 1.29 -0.30 -15.03
N PRO A 248 0.68 0.50 -15.91
CA PRO A 248 0.38 0.09 -17.27
C PRO A 248 1.63 -0.24 -18.09
N ASP A 249 2.79 0.31 -17.73
CA ASP A 249 4.05 0.15 -18.46
C ASP A 249 4.87 -1.08 -18.01
N ALA A 250 4.36 -1.88 -17.08
CA ALA A 250 4.97 -3.16 -16.71
C ALA A 250 5.00 -4.12 -17.93
N THR A 251 6.15 -4.72 -18.17
CA THR A 251 6.35 -5.73 -19.23
C THR A 251 6.37 -7.15 -18.66
N PRO A 252 6.05 -8.19 -19.46
CA PRO A 252 6.19 -9.58 -19.04
C PRO A 252 7.59 -9.93 -18.54
N GLU A 253 8.62 -9.40 -19.20
CA GLU A 253 10.03 -9.61 -18.85
C GLU A 253 10.34 -9.03 -17.46
N ASP A 254 9.91 -7.79 -17.20
CA ASP A 254 10.10 -7.15 -15.89
C ASP A 254 9.41 -7.94 -14.78
N VAL A 255 8.16 -8.36 -15.01
CA VAL A 255 7.35 -9.06 -14.00
C VAL A 255 7.88 -10.47 -13.74
N ALA A 256 8.34 -11.17 -14.78
CA ALA A 256 9.03 -12.45 -14.65
C ALA A 256 10.33 -12.33 -13.85
N ALA A 257 11.12 -11.28 -14.10
CA ALA A 257 12.36 -11.05 -13.36
C ALA A 257 12.09 -10.71 -11.88
N LEU A 258 11.06 -9.90 -11.59
CA LEU A 258 10.62 -9.63 -10.23
C LEU A 258 10.16 -10.90 -9.51
N LEU A 259 9.40 -11.77 -10.19
CA LEU A 259 8.99 -13.08 -9.66
C LEU A 259 10.21 -13.91 -9.21
N ASP A 260 11.21 -14.04 -10.07
CA ASP A 260 12.40 -14.85 -9.77
C ASP A 260 13.24 -14.23 -8.66
N ARG A 261 13.30 -12.89 -8.60
CA ARG A 261 14.09 -12.18 -7.58
C ARG A 261 13.43 -12.19 -6.20
N LEU A 262 12.11 -12.06 -6.14
CA LEU A 262 11.37 -11.78 -4.91
C LEU A 262 10.63 -13.01 -4.35
N ASN A 263 10.38 -14.01 -5.18
CA ASN A 263 9.82 -15.30 -4.79
C ASN A 263 10.57 -16.50 -5.44
N PRO A 264 11.91 -16.61 -5.24
CA PRO A 264 12.72 -17.63 -5.92
C PRO A 264 12.30 -19.06 -5.57
N GLU A 265 11.77 -19.28 -4.36
CA GLU A 265 11.35 -20.58 -3.85
C GLU A 265 9.85 -20.88 -4.08
N ASP A 266 9.16 -20.02 -4.83
CA ASP A 266 7.74 -20.17 -5.14
C ASP A 266 6.84 -20.39 -3.92
N ARG A 267 7.12 -19.64 -2.85
CA ARG A 267 6.39 -19.72 -1.58
C ARG A 267 5.04 -18.99 -1.73
N PRO A 268 3.88 -19.66 -1.59
CA PRO A 268 2.59 -18.99 -1.66
C PRO A 268 2.46 -17.89 -0.60
N GLY A 269 1.81 -16.77 -0.96
CA GLY A 269 1.64 -15.61 -0.06
C GLY A 269 2.89 -14.74 0.14
N ARG A 270 4.04 -15.12 -0.42
CA ARG A 270 5.29 -14.33 -0.35
C ARG A 270 5.21 -13.03 -1.15
N LEU A 271 4.80 -13.10 -2.41
CA LEU A 271 4.78 -11.98 -3.34
C LEU A 271 3.37 -11.68 -3.81
N THR A 272 3.00 -10.40 -3.71
CA THR A 272 1.73 -9.87 -4.20
C THR A 272 2.00 -8.83 -5.28
N PHE A 273 1.41 -9.00 -6.47
CA PHE A 273 1.37 -7.95 -7.48
C PHE A 273 0.13 -7.07 -7.27
N VAL A 274 0.35 -5.76 -7.18
CA VAL A 274 -0.68 -4.75 -6.96
C VAL A 274 -0.91 -3.99 -8.26
N VAL A 275 -1.92 -4.41 -9.03
CA VAL A 275 -2.21 -3.89 -10.37
C VAL A 275 -2.85 -2.51 -10.30
N ARG A 276 -2.27 -1.52 -10.97
CA ARG A 276 -2.75 -0.12 -10.97
C ARG A 276 -2.70 0.51 -12.36
N MET A 277 -3.35 -0.11 -13.34
CA MET A 277 -3.17 0.22 -14.76
C MET A 277 -4.07 1.37 -15.24
N GLY A 278 -5.14 1.69 -14.50
CA GLY A 278 -6.18 2.61 -14.94
C GLY A 278 -7.25 1.89 -15.76
N ALA A 279 -8.53 2.24 -15.56
CA ALA A 279 -9.68 1.63 -16.21
C ALA A 279 -9.57 1.58 -17.74
N ALA A 280 -8.98 2.63 -18.34
CA ALA A 280 -8.81 2.73 -19.78
C ALA A 280 -7.76 1.76 -20.37
N LYS A 281 -6.74 1.38 -19.59
CA LYS A 281 -5.60 0.58 -20.08
C LYS A 281 -5.64 -0.87 -19.61
N LEU A 282 -6.19 -1.13 -18.42
CA LEU A 282 -6.24 -2.44 -17.80
C LEU A 282 -6.82 -3.53 -18.73
N PRO A 283 -7.97 -3.33 -19.42
CA PRO A 283 -8.61 -4.38 -20.21
C PRO A 283 -7.75 -4.93 -21.36
N LYS A 284 -6.72 -4.20 -21.78
CA LYS A 284 -5.76 -4.68 -22.80
C LYS A 284 -4.45 -5.12 -22.18
N ARG A 285 -3.93 -4.37 -21.20
CA ARG A 285 -2.57 -4.56 -20.67
C ARG A 285 -2.47 -5.74 -19.72
N LEU A 286 -3.41 -5.90 -18.79
CA LEU A 286 -3.35 -7.00 -17.82
C LEU A 286 -3.54 -8.37 -18.49
N PRO A 287 -4.55 -8.60 -19.38
CA PRO A 287 -4.66 -9.87 -20.09
C PRO A 287 -3.41 -10.24 -20.89
N ALA A 288 -2.82 -9.29 -21.63
CA ALA A 288 -1.60 -9.53 -22.39
C ALA A 288 -0.42 -9.92 -21.48
N LEU A 289 -0.28 -9.26 -20.33
CA LEU A 289 0.73 -9.58 -19.34
C LEU A 289 0.55 -10.99 -18.76
N LEU A 290 -0.67 -11.33 -18.34
CA LEU A 290 -0.99 -12.65 -17.78
C LEU A 290 -0.79 -13.78 -18.80
N SER A 291 -1.22 -13.57 -20.04
CA SER A 291 -1.01 -14.52 -21.15
C SER A 291 0.48 -14.77 -21.41
N ALA A 292 1.31 -13.72 -21.40
CA ALA A 292 2.75 -13.84 -21.61
C ALA A 292 3.47 -14.53 -20.44
N LEU A 293 3.02 -14.31 -19.19
CA LEU A 293 3.55 -15.00 -18.01
C LEU A 293 3.14 -16.49 -17.95
N GLY A 294 1.97 -16.83 -18.52
CA GLY A 294 1.44 -18.18 -18.52
C GLY A 294 1.34 -18.77 -17.10
N PRO A 295 1.78 -20.02 -16.87
CA PRO A 295 1.74 -20.65 -15.55
C PRO A 295 2.51 -19.90 -14.46
N ARG A 296 3.51 -19.08 -14.83
CA ARG A 296 4.29 -18.29 -13.85
C ARG A 296 3.45 -17.27 -13.13
N ALA A 297 2.32 -16.84 -13.70
CA ALA A 297 1.41 -15.90 -13.06
C ALA A 297 0.81 -16.46 -11.75
N ALA A 298 0.69 -17.78 -11.59
CA ALA A 298 0.16 -18.42 -10.38
C ALA A 298 1.14 -18.38 -9.19
N ARG A 299 2.40 -17.98 -9.40
CA ARG A 299 3.46 -17.90 -8.38
C ARG A 299 3.36 -16.66 -7.48
N ALA A 300 2.36 -15.81 -7.70
CA ALA A 300 2.12 -14.59 -6.93
C ALA A 300 0.63 -14.41 -6.65
N THR A 301 0.33 -13.73 -5.55
CA THR A 301 -1.01 -13.20 -5.28
C THR A 301 -1.23 -11.96 -6.14
N TRP A 302 -2.45 -11.74 -6.64
CA TRP A 302 -2.78 -10.57 -7.43
C TRP A 302 -3.90 -9.79 -6.77
N ILE A 303 -3.68 -8.50 -6.53
CA ILE A 303 -4.71 -7.59 -6.02
C ILE A 303 -4.78 -6.36 -6.93
N THR A 304 -5.91 -5.65 -6.90
CA THR A 304 -6.10 -4.42 -7.70
C THR A 304 -6.04 -3.18 -6.84
N ASP A 305 -5.28 -2.19 -7.30
CA ASP A 305 -5.27 -0.79 -6.86
C ASP A 305 -5.96 0.04 -7.93
N PRO A 306 -7.30 0.17 -7.86
CA PRO A 306 -8.09 0.93 -8.82
C PRO A 306 -7.98 2.45 -8.60
N MET A 307 -7.05 2.89 -7.74
CA MET A 307 -6.97 4.27 -7.27
C MET A 307 -5.91 5.04 -8.06
N HIS A 308 -4.66 4.58 -7.99
CA HIS A 308 -3.53 5.32 -8.56
C HIS A 308 -3.58 5.38 -10.09
N GLY A 309 -4.19 4.38 -10.75
CA GLY A 309 -4.45 4.32 -12.19
C GLY A 309 -5.34 5.43 -12.73
N ASN A 310 -6.24 5.97 -11.89
CA ASN A 310 -7.40 6.77 -12.30
C ASN A 310 -7.39 8.20 -11.75
N THR A 311 -6.23 8.73 -11.35
CA THR A 311 -6.15 10.13 -10.90
C THR A 311 -6.38 11.10 -12.07
N ARG A 312 -7.34 12.01 -11.88
CA ARG A 312 -7.70 13.11 -12.79
C ARG A 312 -7.50 14.46 -12.09
N GLN A 313 -7.76 15.55 -12.80
CA GLN A 313 -7.83 16.90 -12.23
C GLN A 313 -9.21 17.50 -12.49
N THR A 314 -9.75 18.23 -11.52
CA THR A 314 -10.96 19.04 -11.68
C THR A 314 -10.63 20.33 -12.43
N ALA A 315 -11.65 21.02 -12.96
CA ALA A 315 -11.49 22.35 -13.54
C ALA A 315 -11.00 23.40 -12.52
N ALA A 316 -11.23 23.16 -11.22
CA ALA A 316 -10.68 23.95 -10.11
C ALA A 316 -9.21 23.61 -9.77
N GLY A 317 -8.58 22.66 -10.48
CA GLY A 317 -7.16 22.30 -10.32
C GLY A 317 -6.87 21.28 -9.20
N GLN A 318 -7.88 20.78 -8.49
CA GLN A 318 -7.69 19.73 -7.48
C GLN A 318 -7.54 18.36 -8.15
N LYS A 319 -6.62 17.54 -7.63
CA LYS A 319 -6.58 16.12 -8.01
C LYS A 319 -7.82 15.42 -7.48
N THR A 320 -8.46 14.62 -8.31
CA THR A 320 -9.60 13.78 -7.91
C THR A 320 -9.52 12.43 -8.60
N ARG A 321 -10.44 11.52 -8.26
CA ARG A 321 -10.68 10.25 -8.96
C ARG A 321 -12.17 10.16 -9.24
N VAL A 322 -12.52 9.56 -10.38
CA VAL A 322 -13.91 9.31 -10.76
C VAL A 322 -14.28 7.90 -10.28
N LEU A 323 -15.31 7.77 -9.45
CA LEU A 323 -15.73 6.48 -8.91
C LEU A 323 -16.07 5.48 -10.01
N ASP A 324 -16.71 5.92 -11.10
CA ASP A 324 -16.98 5.06 -12.26
C ASP A 324 -15.69 4.44 -12.85
N ASP A 325 -14.60 5.21 -12.95
CA ASP A 325 -13.29 4.69 -13.40
C ASP A 325 -12.74 3.69 -12.37
N VAL A 326 -12.86 3.96 -11.07
CA VAL A 326 -12.43 3.05 -10.00
C VAL A 326 -13.16 1.71 -10.09
N LEU A 327 -14.50 1.74 -10.21
CA LEU A 327 -15.34 0.56 -10.34
C LEU A 327 -15.05 -0.21 -11.64
N ALA A 328 -14.84 0.50 -12.75
CA ALA A 328 -14.49 -0.11 -14.04
C ALA A 328 -13.15 -0.84 -13.99
N GLU A 329 -12.13 -0.30 -13.30
CA GLU A 329 -10.85 -0.99 -13.13
C GLU A 329 -11.00 -2.27 -12.29
N VAL A 330 -11.81 -2.25 -11.22
CA VAL A 330 -12.12 -3.46 -10.44
C VAL A 330 -12.80 -4.50 -11.33
N ALA A 331 -13.84 -4.13 -12.07
CA ALA A 331 -14.53 -5.06 -12.97
C ALA A 331 -13.59 -5.65 -14.03
N GLY A 332 -12.74 -4.81 -14.66
CA GLY A 332 -11.76 -5.25 -15.64
C GLY A 332 -10.70 -6.19 -15.05
N PHE A 333 -10.25 -5.93 -13.82
CA PHE A 333 -9.32 -6.80 -13.11
C PHE A 333 -9.92 -8.19 -12.90
N PHE A 334 -11.12 -8.28 -12.30
CA PHE A 334 -11.80 -9.54 -12.07
C PHE A 334 -12.03 -10.33 -13.37
N ALA A 335 -12.43 -9.65 -14.44
CA ALA A 335 -12.61 -10.28 -15.76
C ALA A 335 -11.29 -10.85 -16.31
N ALA A 336 -10.18 -10.10 -16.20
CA ALA A 336 -8.88 -10.56 -16.66
C ALA A 336 -8.37 -11.77 -15.85
N MET A 337 -8.51 -11.74 -14.53
CA MET A 337 -8.11 -12.82 -13.63
C MET A 337 -8.90 -14.10 -13.92
N SER A 338 -10.24 -13.99 -14.02
CA SER A 338 -11.13 -15.10 -14.33
C SER A 338 -10.83 -15.73 -15.69
N ALA A 339 -10.59 -14.91 -16.73
CA ALA A 339 -10.24 -15.38 -18.07
C ALA A 339 -8.92 -16.19 -18.12
N HIS A 340 -8.03 -15.99 -17.14
CA HIS A 340 -6.76 -16.72 -17.02
C HIS A 340 -6.78 -17.82 -15.95
N GLY A 341 -7.95 -18.11 -15.36
CA GLY A 341 -8.07 -19.12 -14.30
C GLY A 341 -7.30 -18.77 -13.02
N LEU A 342 -7.05 -17.49 -12.78
CA LEU A 342 -6.32 -17.00 -11.60
C LEU A 342 -7.31 -16.39 -10.58
N PRO A 343 -7.12 -16.58 -9.26
CA PRO A 343 -7.95 -15.95 -8.26
C PRO A 343 -7.75 -14.42 -8.22
N PRO A 344 -8.82 -13.60 -8.28
CA PRO A 344 -8.74 -12.18 -7.98
C PRO A 344 -8.56 -12.01 -6.45
N GLY A 345 -7.33 -11.80 -6.01
CA GLY A 345 -6.95 -11.94 -4.60
C GLY A 345 -7.37 -10.79 -3.68
N GLY A 346 -7.71 -9.61 -4.17
CA GLY A 346 -8.02 -8.52 -3.27
C GLY A 346 -8.12 -7.11 -3.85
N LEU A 347 -8.37 -6.17 -2.94
CA LEU A 347 -8.43 -4.74 -3.18
C LEU A 347 -7.33 -4.00 -2.40
N HIS A 348 -6.76 -2.98 -3.04
CA HIS A 348 -5.82 -2.03 -2.46
C HIS A 348 -6.41 -0.62 -2.62
N LEU A 349 -6.98 -0.07 -1.56
CA LEU A 349 -7.75 1.17 -1.58
C LEU A 349 -7.06 2.29 -0.78
N GLU A 350 -7.27 3.53 -1.21
CA GLU A 350 -6.97 4.72 -0.41
C GLU A 350 -8.30 5.27 0.10
N THR A 351 -8.49 5.28 1.42
CA THR A 351 -9.76 5.53 2.08
C THR A 351 -9.60 6.48 3.24
N ALA A 352 -10.61 7.31 3.49
CA ALA A 352 -10.72 8.15 4.68
C ALA A 352 -11.91 7.67 5.52
N PRO A 353 -11.78 7.58 6.86
CA PRO A 353 -12.92 7.23 7.72
C PRO A 353 -13.97 8.35 7.76
N ASP A 354 -13.58 9.58 7.44
CA ASP A 354 -14.45 10.75 7.41
C ASP A 354 -15.24 10.85 6.10
N ASP A 355 -16.38 11.54 6.14
CA ASP A 355 -17.20 11.85 4.96
C ASP A 355 -16.57 12.97 4.10
N VAL A 356 -15.40 12.67 3.53
CA VAL A 356 -14.67 13.56 2.61
C VAL A 356 -15.32 13.57 1.23
N THR A 357 -14.96 14.57 0.41
CA THR A 357 -15.49 14.76 -0.96
C THR A 357 -14.38 14.73 -2.01
N GLU A 358 -13.31 13.97 -1.73
CA GLU A 358 -12.07 14.00 -2.51
C GLU A 358 -12.19 13.29 -3.87
N CYS A 359 -13.03 12.25 -3.95
CA CYS A 359 -13.37 11.56 -5.20
C CYS A 359 -14.76 11.97 -5.69
N VAL A 360 -14.89 12.22 -7.00
CA VAL A 360 -16.17 12.50 -7.65
C VAL A 360 -16.85 11.20 -8.08
N ARG A 361 -18.17 11.21 -8.29
CA ARG A 361 -18.92 10.02 -8.69
C ARG A 361 -18.74 9.69 -10.17
N TYR A 362 -18.97 10.67 -11.05
CA TYR A 362 -18.94 10.51 -12.50
C TYR A 362 -18.19 11.66 -13.19
N GLU A 363 -17.77 11.45 -14.44
CA GLU A 363 -16.87 12.35 -15.18
C GLU A 363 -17.40 13.80 -15.29
N GLY A 364 -18.70 13.98 -15.47
CA GLY A 364 -19.32 15.31 -15.58
C GLY A 364 -19.04 16.25 -14.40
N GLN A 365 -18.75 15.72 -13.20
CA GLN A 365 -18.41 16.52 -12.03
C GLN A 365 -16.99 17.12 -12.08
N LEU A 366 -16.11 16.62 -12.96
CA LEU A 366 -14.76 17.17 -13.17
C LEU A 366 -14.81 18.60 -13.72
N HIS A 367 -15.88 18.95 -14.44
CA HIS A 367 -16.03 20.25 -15.09
C HIS A 367 -16.52 21.35 -14.15
N SER A 368 -16.83 21.02 -12.89
CA SER A 368 -17.19 22.02 -11.88
C SER A 368 -16.02 23.01 -11.67
N PRO A 369 -16.25 24.33 -11.82
CA PRO A 369 -15.24 25.33 -11.49
C PRO A 369 -15.09 25.53 -9.98
N LEU A 370 -16.02 25.00 -9.18
CA LEU A 370 -15.96 25.08 -7.72
C LEU A 370 -15.05 23.98 -7.17
N PRO A 371 -14.22 24.31 -6.15
CA PRO A 371 -13.43 23.31 -5.46
C PRO A 371 -14.32 22.31 -4.71
N LEU A 372 -13.80 21.10 -4.54
CA LEU A 372 -14.39 20.05 -3.72
C LEU A 372 -14.41 20.53 -2.26
N PRO A 373 -15.58 20.53 -1.60
CA PRO A 373 -15.80 21.29 -0.37
C PRO A 373 -15.10 20.72 0.87
N ARG A 374 -14.97 19.39 0.96
CA ARG A 374 -14.29 18.67 2.06
C ARG A 374 -13.11 17.91 1.50
N TYR A 375 -12.04 18.63 1.19
CA TYR A 375 -10.80 18.09 0.62
C TYR A 375 -9.70 18.15 1.68
N GLU A 376 -9.45 17.04 2.37
CA GLU A 376 -8.64 17.01 3.60
C GLU A 376 -7.31 16.25 3.42
N THR A 377 -7.16 15.49 2.34
CA THR A 377 -5.92 14.76 2.02
C THR A 377 -4.73 15.70 1.77
N ALA A 378 -3.57 15.29 2.27
CA ALA A 378 -2.29 15.94 1.98
C ALA A 378 -1.65 15.48 0.66
N CYS A 379 -2.19 14.46 -0.01
CA CYS A 379 -1.58 13.86 -1.20
C CYS A 379 -2.59 13.55 -2.33
N ASP A 380 -3.08 12.32 -2.40
CA ASP A 380 -4.04 11.90 -3.43
C ASP A 380 -5.43 11.70 -2.81
N PRO A 381 -6.50 11.91 -3.61
CA PRO A 381 -7.90 11.87 -3.18
C PRO A 381 -8.34 10.47 -2.73
N ARG A 382 -8.93 10.37 -1.54
CA ARG A 382 -9.36 9.11 -0.91
C ARG A 382 -10.85 8.86 -1.17
N LEU A 383 -11.25 7.58 -1.14
CA LEU A 383 -12.66 7.21 -1.08
C LEU A 383 -13.19 7.53 0.32
N ASN A 384 -14.37 8.13 0.38
CA ASN A 384 -15.12 8.20 1.63
C ASN A 384 -15.77 6.81 1.94
N PRO A 385 -16.39 6.63 3.12
CA PRO A 385 -16.97 5.35 3.50
C PRO A 385 -18.00 4.78 2.52
N GLU A 386 -18.92 5.61 2.01
CA GLU A 386 -19.94 5.17 1.05
C GLU A 386 -19.32 4.68 -0.26
N GLN A 387 -18.33 5.41 -0.77
CA GLN A 387 -17.64 5.06 -2.01
C GLN A 387 -16.79 3.79 -1.85
N ALA A 388 -16.08 3.65 -0.71
CA ALA A 388 -15.30 2.45 -0.42
C ALA A 388 -16.19 1.20 -0.31
N GLU A 389 -17.35 1.31 0.33
CA GLU A 389 -18.32 0.23 0.41
C GLU A 389 -18.85 -0.18 -0.97
N GLN A 390 -19.14 0.78 -1.87
CA GLN A 390 -19.56 0.48 -3.24
C GLN A 390 -18.50 -0.36 -4.00
N VAL A 391 -17.22 -0.01 -3.85
CA VAL A 391 -16.12 -0.76 -4.46
C VAL A 391 -16.05 -2.20 -3.91
N VAL A 392 -16.20 -2.36 -2.60
CA VAL A 392 -16.19 -3.68 -1.95
C VAL A 392 -17.39 -4.53 -2.33
N ARG A 393 -18.59 -3.94 -2.41
CA ARG A 393 -19.80 -4.65 -2.86
C ARG A 393 -19.67 -5.15 -4.29
N LEU A 394 -19.11 -4.33 -5.19
CA LEU A 394 -18.82 -4.76 -6.56
C LEU A 394 -17.84 -5.94 -6.58
N ALA A 395 -16.74 -5.87 -5.81
CA ALA A 395 -15.80 -6.97 -5.71
C ALA A 395 -16.45 -8.26 -5.18
N ALA A 396 -17.33 -8.15 -4.17
CA ALA A 396 -18.07 -9.28 -3.63
C ALA A 396 -19.03 -9.90 -4.65
N GLU A 397 -19.78 -9.07 -5.40
CA GLU A 397 -20.64 -9.52 -6.49
C GLU A 397 -19.83 -10.30 -7.53
N LEU A 398 -18.72 -9.72 -8.01
CA LEU A 398 -17.85 -10.34 -9.01
C LEU A 398 -17.20 -11.65 -8.52
N THR A 399 -16.95 -11.76 -7.22
CA THR A 399 -16.39 -12.99 -6.60
C THR A 399 -17.40 -14.14 -6.58
N THR A 400 -18.69 -13.84 -6.41
CA THR A 400 -19.77 -14.85 -6.30
C THR A 400 -20.39 -15.24 -7.64
N ARG A 401 -20.06 -14.53 -8.73
CA ARG A 401 -20.61 -14.83 -10.06
C ARG A 401 -20.14 -16.21 -10.54
N PRO A 402 -21.05 -17.06 -11.05
CA PRO A 402 -20.65 -18.31 -11.69
C PRO A 402 -19.72 -18.02 -12.87
N ALA A 403 -18.64 -18.80 -12.99
CA ALA A 403 -17.80 -18.75 -14.19
C ALA A 403 -18.71 -18.98 -15.41
N THR A 404 -18.76 -18.01 -16.33
CA THR A 404 -19.54 -18.17 -17.56
C THR A 404 -18.84 -19.28 -18.37
N PRO A 405 -19.52 -20.37 -18.75
CA PRO A 405 -18.87 -21.44 -19.49
C PRO A 405 -18.30 -20.87 -20.78
N SER A 406 -17.00 -21.07 -21.01
CA SER A 406 -16.35 -20.70 -22.26
C SER A 406 -17.01 -21.51 -23.38
N HIS A 407 -17.77 -20.86 -24.25
CA HIS A 407 -18.15 -21.46 -25.51
C HIS A 407 -16.88 -21.59 -26.36
N THR A 408 -16.17 -22.72 -26.21
CA THR A 408 -15.28 -23.21 -27.25
C THR A 408 -16.16 -23.67 -28.40
N SER A 409 -16.36 -22.78 -29.38
CA SER A 409 -16.80 -23.17 -30.71
C SER A 409 -15.72 -24.07 -31.32
N HIS A 410 -15.94 -25.38 -31.23
CA HIS A 410 -15.34 -26.33 -32.14
C HIS A 410 -16.04 -26.15 -33.49
N GLU A 411 -15.34 -25.55 -34.45
CA GLU A 411 -15.52 -25.84 -35.87
C GLU A 411 -14.53 -26.92 -36.30
#